data_AF-A0A938QM92-F1
#
_entry.id   AF-A0A938QM92-F1
#
_cell.length_a   1.000
_cell.length_b   1.000
_cell.length_c   1.000
_cell.angle_alpha   90.00
_cell.angle_beta   90.00
_cell.angle_gamma   90.00
#
_symmetry.space_group_name_H-M   'P 1'
#
loop_
_entity.id
_entity.type
_entity.pdbx_description
1 polymer ?
#
loop_
_entity_poly.entity_id
_entity_poly.type
_entity_poly.pdbx_seq_one_letter_code
_entity_poly.pdbx_strand_id
1 'polypeptide(L)'
;MAAIGISGGLIGHVRKIYIMALEYISQGHGVRHGINGYTDYAPPAYIISTAALEAFVNEVFISDWVRVTMRDSPMWNIPRDTLYRMELSLKLVIIPELLFQNSFSKGSPPYQDMTLLIRIRNEFVHYKMKMDPPKYLQTLDQRGISLSSPTVGEGDYPWPAKLSSSEGIRWAHNTVCSVVHELVRFESIYKSRNKSKDKKITMAKDLATNFLQIPDSFAIDWLTKKGVDPNSTYP
;
A
#
# COMPACT_ATOMS: atom_id res chain seq x y z
N MET A 1 -5.67 -12.24 19.28
CA MET A 1 -4.26 -11.81 19.22
C MET A 1 -3.86 -11.81 17.76
N ALA A 2 -3.46 -10.68 17.18
CA ALA A 2 -3.08 -10.64 15.77
C ALA A 2 -1.79 -11.44 15.56
N ALA A 3 -1.70 -12.19 14.45
CA ALA A 3 -0.47 -12.92 14.12
C ALA A 3 0.66 -11.91 13.87
N ILE A 4 1.80 -12.09 14.53
CA ILE A 4 2.96 -11.20 14.39
C ILE A 4 3.86 -11.75 13.28
N GLY A 5 3.79 -11.14 12.11
CA GLY A 5 4.74 -11.33 11.00
C GLY A 5 5.52 -10.05 10.71
N ILE A 6 6.58 -10.14 9.90
CA ILE A 6 7.36 -8.98 9.43
C ILE A 6 6.42 -8.03 8.68
N SER A 7 5.54 -8.57 7.85
CA SER A 7 4.58 -7.77 7.08
C SER A 7 3.61 -6.98 7.98
N GLY A 8 3.11 -7.59 9.06
CA GLY A 8 2.31 -6.93 10.09
C GLY A 8 3.07 -5.82 10.82
N GLY A 9 4.34 -6.07 11.15
CA GLY A 9 5.23 -5.06 11.73
C GLY A 9 5.41 -3.86 10.80
N LEU A 10 5.74 -4.11 9.52
CA LEU A 10 5.98 -3.06 8.53
C LEU A 10 4.73 -2.20 8.28
N ILE A 11 3.56 -2.80 8.06
CA ILE A 11 2.32 -2.03 7.85
C ILE A 11 1.93 -1.23 9.10
N GLY A 12 2.21 -1.76 10.30
CA GLY A 12 2.07 -1.01 11.55
C GLY A 12 2.97 0.23 11.62
N HIS A 13 4.18 0.18 11.05
CA HIS A 13 5.07 1.35 10.96
C HIS A 13 4.54 2.41 9.99
N VAL A 14 3.93 2.02 8.87
CA VAL A 14 3.28 2.98 7.95
C VAL A 14 2.18 3.76 8.69
N ARG A 15 1.36 3.08 9.51
CA ARG A 15 0.35 3.75 10.34
C ARG A 15 0.94 4.73 11.36
N LYS A 16 2.08 4.38 11.98
CA LYS A 16 2.80 5.29 12.90
C LYS A 16 3.33 6.52 12.14
N ILE A 17 3.91 6.31 10.96
CA ILE A 17 4.36 7.38 10.07
C ILE A 17 3.20 8.32 9.72
N TYR A 18 2.02 7.78 9.41
CA TYR A 18 0.84 8.59 9.15
C TYR A 18 0.46 9.48 10.35
N ILE A 19 0.49 8.93 11.57
CA ILE A 19 0.25 9.71 12.79
C ILE A 19 1.31 10.81 12.98
N MET A 20 2.58 10.52 12.72
CA MET A 20 3.66 11.52 12.77
C MET A 20 3.45 12.63 11.74
N ALA A 21 2.97 12.30 10.54
CA ALA A 21 2.61 13.29 9.53
C ALA A 21 1.43 14.16 9.99
N LEU A 22 0.38 13.57 10.59
CA LEU A 22 -0.75 14.34 11.14
C LEU A 22 -0.32 15.26 12.29
N GLU A 23 0.61 14.82 13.14
CA GLU A 23 1.18 15.66 14.19
C GLU A 23 1.97 16.84 13.58
N TYR A 24 2.83 16.57 12.59
CA TYR A 24 3.63 17.58 11.90
C TYR A 24 2.75 18.68 11.28
N ILE A 25 1.71 18.30 10.53
CA ILE A 25 0.80 19.29 9.92
C ILE A 25 -0.04 20.02 10.96
N SER A 26 -0.37 19.40 12.10
CA SER A 26 -1.15 20.05 13.17
C SER A 26 -0.37 21.16 13.88
N GLN A 27 0.96 21.11 13.81
CA GLN A 27 1.86 22.14 14.34
C GLN A 27 2.06 23.31 13.36
N GLY A 28 1.37 23.30 12.21
CA GLY A 28 1.53 24.33 11.17
C GLY A 28 2.82 24.19 10.38
N HIS A 29 3.44 23.00 10.37
CA HIS A 29 4.62 22.77 9.55
C HIS A 29 4.21 22.40 8.12
N GLY A 30 4.56 23.27 7.18
CA GLY A 30 4.34 23.06 5.75
C GLY A 30 2.91 23.36 5.30
N VAL A 31 2.72 23.32 3.97
CA VAL A 31 1.47 23.64 3.29
C VAL A 31 0.41 22.58 3.57
N ARG A 32 -0.84 22.98 3.75
CA ARG A 32 -1.97 22.08 3.99
C ARG A 32 -3.24 22.53 3.27
N HIS A 33 -3.93 21.58 2.66
CA HIS A 33 -5.26 21.71 2.07
C HIS A 33 -6.21 20.69 2.71
N GLY A 34 -7.00 21.16 3.68
CA GLY A 34 -7.90 20.30 4.44
C GLY A 34 -7.15 19.26 5.29
N ILE A 35 -7.42 17.97 5.07
CA ILE A 35 -6.71 16.86 5.74
C ILE A 35 -5.37 16.50 5.06
N ASN A 36 -5.12 17.01 3.86
CA ASN A 36 -3.91 16.75 3.10
C ASN A 36 -2.87 17.82 3.40
N GLY A 37 -1.70 17.45 3.91
CA GLY A 37 -0.63 18.39 4.19
C GLY A 37 0.75 17.83 3.86
N TYR A 38 1.69 18.75 3.64
CA TYR A 38 3.07 18.44 3.33
C TYR A 38 3.73 17.69 4.49
N THR A 39 4.53 16.68 4.15
CA THR A 39 5.27 15.92 5.14
C THR A 39 6.46 15.18 4.52
N ASP A 40 7.64 15.32 5.14
CA ASP A 40 8.83 14.57 4.77
C ASP A 40 8.72 13.06 5.08
N TYR A 41 7.66 12.64 5.79
CA TYR A 41 7.45 11.24 6.12
C TYR A 41 6.81 10.41 5.00
N ALA A 42 6.35 11.02 3.91
CA ALA A 42 5.70 10.30 2.81
C ALA A 42 6.62 9.35 2.02
N PRO A 43 7.82 9.78 1.57
CA PRO A 43 8.75 8.89 0.86
C PRO A 43 9.07 7.57 1.59
N PRO A 44 9.44 7.56 2.89
CA PRO A 44 9.67 6.30 3.60
C PRO A 44 8.38 5.47 3.74
N ALA A 45 7.21 6.09 3.86
CA ALA A 45 5.94 5.36 3.90
C ALA A 45 5.67 4.57 2.61
N TYR A 46 5.96 5.13 1.44
CA TYR A 46 5.82 4.42 0.17
C TYR A 46 6.70 3.17 0.11
N ILE A 47 7.95 3.32 0.53
CA ILE A 47 8.93 2.22 0.57
C ILE A 47 8.46 1.12 1.51
N ILE A 48 8.16 1.47 2.77
CA ILE A 48 7.74 0.53 3.81
C ILE A 48 6.41 -0.15 3.43
N SER A 49 5.47 0.57 2.81
CA SER A 49 4.21 -0.01 2.33
C SER A 49 4.47 -1.11 1.30
N THR A 50 5.32 -0.86 0.30
CA THR A 50 5.64 -1.89 -0.71
C THR A 50 6.38 -3.09 -0.10
N ALA A 51 7.30 -2.85 0.85
CA ALA A 51 8.00 -3.89 1.58
C ALA A 51 7.05 -4.74 2.44
N ALA A 52 6.04 -4.12 3.05
CA ALA A 52 5.02 -4.83 3.83
C ALA A 52 4.24 -5.83 2.97
N LEU A 53 3.82 -5.42 1.77
CA LEU A 53 3.14 -6.32 0.83
C LEU A 53 4.04 -7.45 0.35
N GLU A 54 5.29 -7.14 -0.01
CA GLU A 54 6.25 -8.16 -0.45
C GLU A 54 6.53 -9.18 0.66
N ALA A 55 6.73 -8.72 1.89
CA ALA A 55 6.86 -9.59 3.06
C ALA A 55 5.61 -10.46 3.23
N PHE A 56 4.40 -9.89 3.12
CA PHE A 56 3.16 -10.65 3.23
C PHE A 56 3.09 -11.77 2.19
N VAL A 57 3.37 -11.46 0.93
CA VAL A 57 3.37 -12.46 -0.15
C VAL A 57 4.38 -13.57 0.11
N ASN A 58 5.58 -13.22 0.55
CA ASN A 58 6.64 -14.18 0.83
C ASN A 58 6.31 -15.08 2.05
N GLU A 59 5.81 -14.50 3.13
CA GLU A 59 5.42 -15.20 4.36
C GLU A 59 4.22 -16.14 4.13
N VAL A 60 3.21 -15.64 3.42
CA VAL A 60 1.92 -16.30 3.29
C VAL A 60 1.88 -17.26 2.12
N PHE A 61 2.52 -16.97 0.98
CA PHE A 61 2.34 -17.75 -0.24
C PHE A 61 3.59 -18.48 -0.73
N ILE A 62 4.79 -18.11 -0.27
CA ILE A 62 6.06 -18.74 -0.67
C ILE A 62 6.70 -19.52 0.51
N SER A 63 5.99 -19.68 1.62
CA SER A 63 6.47 -20.46 2.76
C SER A 63 6.38 -21.97 2.51
N ASP A 64 7.25 -22.73 3.20
CA ASP A 64 7.27 -24.19 3.12
C ASP A 64 5.93 -24.81 3.54
N TRP A 65 5.19 -24.14 4.42
CA TRP A 65 3.87 -24.57 4.84
C TRP A 65 2.85 -24.58 3.70
N VAL A 66 2.83 -23.52 2.87
CA VAL A 66 1.93 -23.47 1.71
C VAL A 66 2.32 -24.49 0.65
N ARG A 67 3.60 -24.82 0.55
CA ARG A 67 4.06 -25.92 -0.30
C ARG A 67 3.53 -27.27 0.15
N VAL A 68 3.46 -27.51 1.46
CA VAL A 68 2.89 -28.76 2.00
C VAL A 68 1.39 -28.83 1.75
N THR A 69 0.66 -27.73 2.00
CA THR A 69 -0.81 -27.72 1.88
C THR A 69 -1.31 -27.65 0.44
N MET A 70 -0.52 -27.07 -0.46
CA MET A 70 -0.87 -26.89 -1.87
C MET A 70 0.12 -27.61 -2.79
N ARG A 71 0.60 -28.80 -2.40
CA ARG A 71 1.69 -29.53 -3.06
C ARG A 71 1.48 -29.79 -4.56
N ASP A 72 0.22 -29.86 -4.99
CA ASP A 72 -0.16 -30.15 -6.38
C ASP A 72 -0.24 -28.87 -7.25
N SER A 73 0.04 -27.68 -6.68
CA SER A 73 0.04 -26.42 -7.43
C SER A 73 1.19 -26.39 -8.44
N PRO A 74 0.94 -25.91 -9.68
CA PRO A 74 1.99 -25.70 -10.68
C PRO A 74 3.03 -24.65 -10.27
N MET A 75 2.75 -23.83 -9.25
CA MET A 75 3.70 -22.84 -8.73
C MET A 75 5.02 -23.48 -8.29
N TRP A 76 4.99 -24.73 -7.81
CA TRP A 76 6.18 -25.42 -7.30
C TRP A 76 7.12 -25.95 -8.38
N ASN A 77 6.74 -25.81 -9.66
CA ASN A 77 7.65 -26.04 -10.78
C ASN A 77 8.62 -24.86 -11.00
N ILE A 78 8.35 -23.70 -10.39
CA ILE A 78 9.23 -22.54 -10.43
C ILE A 78 10.25 -22.64 -9.30
N PRO A 79 11.57 -22.50 -9.55
CA PRO A 79 12.57 -22.50 -8.49
C PRO A 79 12.27 -21.44 -7.42
N ARG A 80 12.40 -21.81 -6.15
CA ARG A 80 12.07 -20.93 -5.01
C ARG A 80 12.81 -19.59 -5.06
N ASP A 81 14.08 -19.59 -5.43
CA ASP A 81 14.88 -18.37 -5.58
C ASP A 81 14.36 -17.46 -6.70
N THR A 82 13.81 -18.05 -7.76
CA THR A 82 13.17 -17.29 -8.85
C THR A 82 11.89 -16.63 -8.37
N LEU A 83 11.06 -17.33 -7.57
CA LEU A 83 9.88 -16.74 -6.95
C LEU A 83 10.26 -15.57 -6.04
N TYR A 84 11.29 -15.70 -5.20
CA TYR A 84 11.70 -14.61 -4.30
C TYR A 84 12.22 -13.37 -5.04
N ARG A 85 12.98 -13.55 -6.12
CA ARG A 85 13.57 -12.46 -6.91
C ARG A 85 12.62 -11.83 -7.93
N MET A 86 11.44 -12.41 -8.12
CA MET A 86 10.45 -11.90 -9.04
C MET A 86 9.97 -10.50 -8.64
N GLU A 87 9.80 -9.61 -9.61
CA GLU A 87 9.20 -8.30 -9.41
C GLU A 87 7.85 -8.42 -8.70
N LEU A 88 7.59 -7.55 -7.71
CA LEU A 88 6.38 -7.62 -6.90
C LEU A 88 5.10 -7.51 -7.75
N SER A 89 5.09 -6.65 -8.76
CA SER A 89 3.94 -6.51 -9.68
C SER A 89 3.63 -7.78 -10.46
N LEU A 90 4.64 -8.61 -10.72
CA LEU A 90 4.49 -9.91 -11.39
C LEU A 90 4.07 -10.99 -10.40
N LYS A 91 4.64 -11.00 -9.19
CA LYS A 91 4.20 -11.86 -8.07
C LYS A 91 2.70 -11.76 -7.85
N LEU A 92 2.17 -10.53 -7.84
CA LEU A 92 0.74 -10.27 -7.66
C LEU A 92 -0.14 -10.87 -8.75
N VAL A 93 0.38 -11.17 -9.95
CA VAL A 93 -0.40 -11.80 -11.01
C VAL A 93 -0.19 -13.32 -11.01
N ILE A 94 1.07 -13.75 -11.02
CA ILE A 94 1.44 -15.16 -11.23
C ILE A 94 1.09 -16.01 -10.01
N ILE A 95 1.44 -15.57 -8.80
CA ILE A 95 1.24 -16.38 -7.58
C ILE A 95 -0.24 -16.71 -7.36
N PRO A 96 -1.17 -15.75 -7.32
CA PRO A 96 -2.57 -16.10 -7.09
C PRO A 96 -3.16 -16.90 -8.25
N GLU A 97 -2.71 -16.68 -9.50
CA GLU A 97 -3.17 -17.50 -10.63
C GLU A 97 -2.77 -18.97 -10.46
N LEU A 98 -1.50 -19.23 -10.13
CA LEU A 98 -0.99 -20.59 -9.98
C LEU A 98 -1.48 -21.29 -8.70
N LEU A 99 -1.75 -20.54 -7.63
CA LEU A 99 -2.27 -21.10 -6.38
C LEU A 99 -3.79 -21.25 -6.39
N PHE A 100 -4.52 -20.24 -6.87
CA PHE A 100 -5.96 -20.08 -6.65
C PHE A 100 -6.79 -20.11 -7.93
N GLN A 101 -6.16 -20.19 -9.11
CA GLN A 101 -6.81 -20.08 -10.42
C GLN A 101 -7.64 -18.79 -10.52
N ASN A 102 -7.09 -17.72 -9.94
CA ASN A 102 -7.69 -16.39 -9.92
C ASN A 102 -6.57 -15.36 -9.77
N SER A 103 -6.74 -14.19 -10.39
CA SER A 103 -5.68 -13.19 -10.41
C SER A 103 -6.26 -11.79 -10.44
N PHE A 104 -5.40 -10.80 -10.23
CA PHE A 104 -5.80 -9.40 -10.35
C PHE A 104 -6.03 -9.01 -11.81
N SER A 105 -7.09 -8.24 -12.03
CA SER A 105 -7.26 -7.53 -13.31
C SER A 105 -6.29 -6.36 -13.38
N LYS A 106 -5.43 -6.35 -14.41
CA LYS A 106 -4.43 -5.29 -14.62
C LYS A 106 -5.05 -3.90 -14.83
N GLY A 107 -6.31 -3.87 -15.27
CA GLY A 107 -7.05 -2.66 -15.60
C GLY A 107 -7.89 -2.08 -14.48
N SER A 108 -7.81 -2.61 -13.25
CA SER A 108 -8.64 -2.13 -12.14
C SER A 108 -7.88 -2.05 -10.80
N PRO A 109 -8.41 -1.29 -9.84
CA PRO A 109 -8.01 -1.40 -8.44
C PRO A 109 -8.26 -2.83 -7.89
N PRO A 110 -7.48 -3.26 -6.88
CA PRO A 110 -6.37 -2.52 -6.27
C PRO A 110 -5.03 -2.68 -7.01
N TYR A 111 -4.97 -3.45 -8.11
CA TYR A 111 -3.72 -3.71 -8.83
C TYR A 111 -3.12 -2.45 -9.45
N GLN A 112 -3.94 -1.64 -10.13
CA GLN A 112 -3.45 -0.39 -10.73
C GLN A 112 -2.80 0.53 -9.69
N ASP A 113 -3.47 0.74 -8.56
CA ASP A 113 -2.93 1.56 -7.46
C ASP A 113 -1.64 0.97 -6.91
N MET A 114 -1.56 -0.35 -6.77
CA MET A 114 -0.33 -1.00 -6.29
C MET A 114 0.82 -0.87 -7.29
N THR A 115 0.56 -1.01 -8.60
CA THR A 115 1.59 -0.80 -9.62
C THR A 115 2.08 0.65 -9.65
N LEU A 116 1.17 1.60 -9.43
CA LEU A 116 1.52 3.01 -9.29
C LEU A 116 2.38 3.25 -8.04
N LEU A 117 2.02 2.64 -6.90
CA LEU A 117 2.80 2.74 -5.66
C LEU A 117 4.21 2.14 -5.82
N ILE A 118 4.35 0.99 -6.47
CA ILE A 118 5.66 0.39 -6.78
C ILE A 118 6.49 1.33 -7.65
N ARG A 119 5.86 1.96 -8.66
CA ARG A 119 6.53 2.92 -9.51
C ARG A 119 7.02 4.14 -8.72
N ILE A 120 6.17 4.73 -7.89
CA ILE A 120 6.53 5.87 -7.02
C ILE A 120 7.71 5.50 -6.11
N ARG A 121 7.66 4.32 -5.48
CA ARG A 121 8.77 3.81 -4.65
C ARG A 121 10.07 3.73 -5.45
N ASN A 122 10.03 3.19 -6.66
CA ASN A 122 11.22 3.09 -7.50
C ASN A 122 11.74 4.49 -7.87
N GLU A 123 10.87 5.44 -8.20
CA GLU A 123 11.29 6.82 -8.52
C GLU A 123 11.91 7.54 -7.30
N PHE A 124 11.46 7.26 -6.06
CA PHE A 124 12.11 7.78 -4.85
C PHE A 124 13.43 7.11 -4.50
N VAL A 125 13.59 5.81 -4.79
CA VAL A 125 14.81 5.05 -4.48
C VAL A 125 15.89 5.24 -5.55
N HIS A 126 15.51 5.45 -6.80
CA HIS A 126 16.48 5.68 -7.88
C HIS A 126 16.99 7.13 -7.87
N TYR A 127 18.29 7.29 -7.64
CA TYR A 127 19.00 8.59 -7.56
C TYR A 127 18.83 9.53 -8.78
N LYS A 128 18.34 9.03 -9.92
CA LYS A 128 18.07 9.81 -11.14
C LYS A 128 16.65 10.36 -11.14
N MET A 129 16.32 11.23 -10.18
CA MET A 129 15.07 12.00 -10.26
C MET A 129 15.12 12.88 -11.51
N LYS A 130 14.23 12.61 -12.46
CA LYS A 130 14.01 13.50 -13.59
C LYS A 130 13.31 14.76 -13.06
N MET A 131 13.67 15.92 -13.60
CA MET A 131 13.01 17.18 -13.23
C MET A 131 11.57 17.23 -13.75
N ASP A 132 11.29 16.57 -14.87
CA ASP A 132 9.94 16.53 -15.45
C ASP A 132 8.97 15.75 -14.54
N PRO A 133 7.78 16.30 -14.25
CA PRO A 133 6.79 15.62 -13.43
C PRO A 133 6.29 14.34 -14.13
N PRO A 134 6.14 13.23 -13.38
CA PRO A 134 5.62 12.00 -13.97
C PRO A 134 4.15 12.15 -14.34
N LYS A 135 3.73 11.54 -15.48
CA LYS A 135 2.35 11.62 -15.99
C LYS A 135 1.27 11.17 -15.00
N TYR A 136 1.60 10.25 -14.09
CA TYR A 136 0.65 9.76 -13.10
C TYR A 136 0.33 10.78 -12.01
N LEU A 137 1.12 11.85 -11.88
CA LEU A 137 0.93 12.86 -10.84
C LEU A 137 -0.42 13.55 -11.00
N GLN A 138 -0.84 13.85 -12.23
CA GLN A 138 -2.15 14.42 -12.52
C GLN A 138 -3.29 13.51 -12.02
N THR A 139 -3.13 12.18 -12.16
CA THR A 139 -4.14 11.23 -11.67
C THR A 139 -4.21 11.21 -10.14
N LEU A 140 -3.07 11.32 -9.45
CA LEU A 140 -3.05 11.42 -7.98
C LEU A 140 -3.64 12.74 -7.50
N ASP A 141 -3.40 13.81 -8.25
CA ASP A 141 -3.91 15.14 -7.96
C ASP A 141 -5.43 15.21 -8.05
N GLN A 142 -6.00 14.70 -9.14
CA GLN A 142 -7.44 14.57 -9.34
C GLN A 142 -8.13 13.72 -8.26
N ARG A 143 -7.37 12.86 -7.58
CA ARG A 143 -7.85 12.00 -6.48
C ARG A 143 -7.63 12.62 -5.10
N GLY A 144 -7.07 13.83 -5.02
CA GLY A 144 -6.74 14.50 -3.75
C GLY A 144 -5.59 13.84 -2.98
N ILE A 145 -4.78 13.00 -3.64
CA ILE A 145 -3.68 12.26 -3.00
C ILE A 145 -2.42 13.12 -2.93
N SER A 146 -2.03 13.74 -4.05
CA SER A 146 -0.89 14.68 -4.07
C SER A 146 -1.31 16.07 -3.59
N LEU A 147 -0.34 16.86 -3.15
CA LEU A 147 -0.52 18.28 -2.92
C LEU A 147 -0.43 19.04 -4.24
N SER A 148 -1.45 19.83 -4.53
CA SER A 148 -1.45 20.84 -5.59
C SER A 148 -1.64 22.21 -4.97
N SER A 149 -0.94 23.21 -5.50
CA SER A 149 -1.31 24.59 -5.22
C SER A 149 -2.66 24.91 -5.87
N PRO A 150 -3.63 25.47 -5.13
CA PRO A 150 -4.88 25.96 -5.71
C PRO A 150 -4.68 27.26 -6.50
N THR A 151 -3.57 27.99 -6.29
CA THR A 151 -3.28 29.25 -6.98
C THR A 151 -2.57 29.00 -8.30
N VAL A 152 -3.32 29.06 -9.40
CA VAL A 152 -2.79 29.11 -10.77
C VAL A 152 -1.97 30.39 -10.92
N GLY A 153 -0.64 30.28 -10.95
CA GLY A 153 0.28 31.40 -11.26
C GLY A 153 1.39 31.65 -10.24
N GLU A 154 1.30 31.09 -9.03
CA GLU A 154 2.44 31.01 -8.10
C GLU A 154 3.19 29.70 -8.36
N GLY A 155 4.53 29.75 -8.37
CA GLY A 155 5.37 28.61 -8.74
C GLY A 155 4.94 27.32 -8.03
N ASP A 156 4.70 26.28 -8.81
CA ASP A 156 4.20 25.01 -8.31
C ASP A 156 5.31 24.21 -7.60
N TYR A 157 4.94 23.34 -6.66
CA TYR A 157 5.91 22.55 -5.93
C TYR A 157 6.64 21.58 -6.87
N PRO A 158 7.95 21.33 -6.67
CA PRO A 158 8.63 20.23 -7.31
C PRO A 158 7.84 18.93 -7.11
N TRP A 159 7.72 18.10 -8.15
CA TRP A 159 6.87 16.92 -8.09
C TRP A 159 7.15 15.97 -6.90
N PRO A 160 8.38 15.81 -6.37
CA PRO A 160 8.59 14.99 -5.18
C PRO A 160 7.90 15.58 -3.95
N ALA A 161 7.88 16.91 -3.81
CA ALA A 161 7.21 17.59 -2.71
C ALA A 161 5.67 17.44 -2.82
N LYS A 162 5.12 17.42 -4.03
CA LYS A 162 3.70 17.12 -4.26
C LYS A 162 3.29 15.73 -3.80
N LEU A 163 4.17 14.75 -3.97
CA LEU A 163 3.97 13.39 -3.48
C LEU A 163 4.31 13.24 -1.99
N SER A 164 4.90 14.26 -1.37
CA SER A 164 5.28 14.25 0.04
C SER A 164 4.12 14.74 0.90
N SER A 165 3.02 13.97 0.90
CA SER A 165 1.73 14.38 1.45
C SER A 165 1.16 13.36 2.46
N SER A 166 0.39 13.83 3.45
CA SER A 166 -0.28 12.97 4.42
C SER A 166 -1.26 12.01 3.75
N GLU A 167 -2.02 12.48 2.77
CA GLU A 167 -2.95 11.64 2.01
C GLU A 167 -2.21 10.63 1.11
N GLY A 168 -1.01 10.96 0.65
CA GLY A 168 -0.10 10.03 0.00
C GLY A 168 0.22 8.82 0.88
N ILE A 169 0.60 9.05 2.13
CA ILE A 169 0.87 7.99 3.12
C ILE A 169 -0.38 7.12 3.32
N ARG A 170 -1.54 7.74 3.53
CA ARG A 170 -2.81 7.05 3.77
C ARG A 170 -3.24 6.21 2.57
N TRP A 171 -3.13 6.76 1.36
CA TRP A 171 -3.40 6.06 0.11
C TRP A 171 -2.48 4.85 -0.07
N ALA A 172 -1.17 5.00 0.19
CA ALA A 172 -0.21 3.90 0.07
C ALA A 172 -0.53 2.74 1.04
N HIS A 173 -0.83 3.08 2.31
CA HIS A 173 -1.28 2.13 3.32
C HIS A 173 -2.55 1.39 2.86
N ASN A 174 -3.59 2.14 2.45
CA ASN A 174 -4.87 1.58 2.07
C ASN A 174 -4.80 0.75 0.79
N THR A 175 -3.92 1.10 -0.14
CA THR A 175 -3.63 0.33 -1.36
C THR A 175 -3.11 -1.05 -0.99
N VAL A 176 -2.09 -1.12 -0.12
CA VAL A 176 -1.53 -2.39 0.35
C VAL A 176 -2.57 -3.22 1.10
N CYS A 177 -3.35 -2.60 1.99
CA CYS A 177 -4.45 -3.30 2.67
C CYS A 177 -5.44 -3.90 1.67
N SER A 178 -5.82 -3.15 0.64
CA SER A 178 -6.77 -3.62 -0.39
C SER A 178 -6.23 -4.82 -1.17
N VAL A 179 -4.94 -4.79 -1.55
CA VAL A 179 -4.30 -5.94 -2.22
C VAL A 179 -4.27 -7.17 -1.32
N VAL A 180 -3.92 -7.01 -0.05
CA VAL A 180 -3.89 -8.12 0.92
C VAL A 180 -5.27 -8.74 1.10
N HIS A 181 -6.32 -7.93 1.27
CA HIS A 181 -7.69 -8.44 1.40
C HIS A 181 -8.17 -9.15 0.12
N GLU A 182 -7.78 -8.66 -1.06
CA GLU A 182 -8.13 -9.30 -2.32
C GLU A 182 -7.41 -10.65 -2.51
N LEU A 183 -6.14 -10.77 -2.09
CA LEU A 183 -5.43 -12.05 -2.05
C LEU A 183 -6.12 -13.07 -1.11
N VAL A 184 -6.58 -12.62 0.07
CA VAL A 184 -7.36 -13.44 1.00
C VAL A 184 -8.72 -13.85 0.40
N ARG A 185 -9.33 -12.97 -0.39
CA ARG A 185 -10.57 -13.26 -1.11
C ARG A 185 -10.35 -14.37 -2.15
N PHE A 186 -9.27 -14.31 -2.92
CA PHE A 186 -8.91 -15.37 -3.88
C PHE A 186 -8.74 -16.73 -3.20
N GLU A 187 -7.99 -16.79 -2.10
CA GLU A 187 -7.82 -18.02 -1.30
C GLU A 187 -9.18 -18.56 -0.82
N SER A 188 -10.06 -17.67 -0.35
CA SER A 188 -11.39 -18.05 0.16
C SER A 188 -12.30 -18.61 -0.95
N ILE A 189 -12.25 -18.04 -2.16
CA ILE A 189 -12.99 -18.55 -3.33
C ILE A 189 -12.45 -19.92 -3.76
N TYR A 190 -11.13 -20.09 -3.78
CA TYR A 190 -10.53 -21.37 -4.11
C TYR A 190 -10.97 -22.48 -3.14
N LYS A 191 -10.96 -22.19 -1.83
CA LYS A 191 -11.41 -23.13 -0.78
C LYS A 191 -12.89 -23.49 -0.91
N SER A 192 -13.76 -22.54 -1.31
CA SER A 192 -15.20 -22.81 -1.44
C SER A 192 -15.53 -23.72 -2.63
N ARG A 193 -14.75 -23.61 -3.72
CA ARG A 193 -14.87 -24.48 -4.91
C ARG A 193 -14.35 -25.90 -4.63
N ASN A 194 -13.23 -26.00 -3.91
CA ASN A 194 -12.57 -27.26 -3.61
C ASN A 194 -12.99 -27.78 -2.23
N LYS A 195 -14.24 -28.27 -2.10
CA LYS A 195 -14.89 -28.78 -0.86
C LYS A 195 -14.15 -29.92 -0.10
N SER A 196 -12.87 -30.15 -0.39
CA SER A 196 -11.94 -31.10 0.23
C SER A 196 -11.50 -30.69 1.66
N LYS A 197 -10.99 -31.69 2.40
CA LYS A 197 -10.83 -31.82 3.86
C LYS A 197 -9.89 -30.82 4.57
N ASP A 198 -9.29 -29.85 3.88
CA ASP A 198 -8.28 -28.94 4.45
C ASP A 198 -8.87 -27.66 5.07
N LYS A 199 -9.88 -27.83 5.93
CA LYS A 199 -10.57 -26.72 6.62
C LYS A 199 -9.71 -25.93 7.61
N LYS A 200 -8.49 -26.36 7.94
CA LYS A 200 -7.83 -25.91 9.18
C LYS A 200 -6.79 -24.80 9.05
N ILE A 201 -6.41 -24.36 7.85
CA ILE A 201 -5.29 -23.43 7.73
C ILE A 201 -5.73 -22.16 7.01
N THR A 202 -5.74 -21.05 7.74
CA THR A 202 -6.06 -19.70 7.25
C THR A 202 -4.98 -18.69 7.67
N MET A 203 -3.70 -19.04 7.51
CA MET A 203 -2.59 -18.13 7.85
C MET A 203 -2.74 -16.75 7.19
N ALA A 204 -3.24 -16.72 5.95
CA ALA A 204 -3.51 -15.48 5.23
C ALA A 204 -4.53 -14.59 5.98
N LYS A 205 -5.63 -15.16 6.49
CA LYS A 205 -6.67 -14.41 7.21
C LYS A 205 -6.14 -13.83 8.51
N ASP A 206 -5.42 -14.63 9.29
CA ASP A 206 -4.91 -14.21 10.59
C ASP A 206 -3.93 -13.05 10.45
N LEU A 207 -3.02 -13.12 9.47
CA LEU A 207 -2.05 -12.05 9.22
C LEU A 207 -2.70 -10.82 8.57
N ALA A 208 -3.70 -11.00 7.70
CA ALA A 208 -4.46 -9.91 7.09
C ALA A 208 -5.24 -9.05 8.08
N THR A 209 -5.49 -9.53 9.31
CA THR A 209 -6.09 -8.70 10.37
C THR A 209 -5.23 -7.49 10.75
N ASN A 210 -3.92 -7.51 10.46
CA ASN A 210 -3.04 -6.35 10.64
C ASN A 210 -3.22 -5.27 9.56
N PHE A 211 -3.85 -5.61 8.43
CA PHE A 211 -3.98 -4.76 7.25
C PHE A 211 -5.33 -4.05 7.22
N LEU A 212 -5.56 -3.20 8.21
CA LEU A 212 -6.79 -2.40 8.31
C LEU A 212 -6.60 -1.06 7.61
N GLN A 213 -7.55 -0.72 6.74
CA GLN A 213 -7.57 0.58 6.09
C GLN A 213 -7.77 1.71 7.11
N ILE A 214 -7.20 2.87 6.82
CA ILE A 214 -7.33 4.10 7.57
C ILE A 214 -8.42 4.95 6.89
N PRO A 215 -9.60 5.12 7.52
CA PRO A 215 -10.67 5.93 6.96
C PRO A 215 -10.34 7.43 7.03
N ASP A 216 -10.96 8.22 6.16
CA ASP A 216 -10.81 9.69 6.14
C ASP A 216 -11.18 10.32 7.48
N SER A 217 -12.22 9.77 8.14
CA SER A 217 -12.67 10.22 9.46
C SER A 217 -11.56 10.20 10.51
N PHE A 218 -10.59 9.29 10.41
CA PHE A 218 -9.46 9.26 11.33
C PHE A 218 -8.64 10.56 11.28
N ALA A 219 -8.39 11.10 10.09
CA ALA A 219 -7.63 12.34 9.92
C ALA A 219 -8.42 13.55 10.44
N ILE A 220 -9.71 13.59 10.10
CA ILE A 220 -10.66 14.63 10.53
C ILE A 220 -10.74 14.69 12.05
N ASP A 221 -10.99 13.55 12.70
CA ASP A 221 -11.10 13.43 14.15
C ASP A 221 -9.78 13.81 14.84
N TRP A 222 -8.65 13.38 14.28
CA TRP A 222 -7.33 13.68 14.81
C TRP A 222 -7.02 15.18 14.78
N LEU A 223 -7.21 15.84 13.64
CA LEU A 223 -6.95 17.27 13.47
C LEU A 223 -7.91 18.11 14.33
N THR A 224 -9.19 17.75 14.37
CA THR A 224 -10.19 18.42 15.20
C THR A 224 -9.80 18.34 16.68
N LYS A 225 -9.35 17.17 17.16
CA LYS A 225 -8.87 16.99 18.53
C LYS A 225 -7.64 17.84 18.85
N LYS A 226 -6.85 18.21 17.84
CA LYS A 226 -5.68 19.11 17.95
C LYS A 226 -6.04 20.59 17.77
N GLY A 227 -7.33 20.93 17.61
CA GLY A 227 -7.78 22.31 17.42
C GLY A 227 -7.56 22.85 16.01
N VAL A 228 -7.32 21.96 15.03
CA VAL A 228 -7.13 22.33 13.62
C VAL A 228 -8.41 22.05 12.86
N ASP A 229 -8.93 23.06 12.16
CA ASP A 229 -10.08 22.89 11.26
C ASP A 229 -9.69 22.02 10.06
N PRO A 230 -10.28 20.81 9.88
CA PRO A 230 -9.95 19.90 8.80
C PRO A 230 -10.38 20.40 7.41
N ASN A 231 -11.13 21.50 7.32
CA ASN A 231 -11.50 22.14 6.05
C ASN A 231 -10.65 23.37 5.72
N SER A 232 -9.85 23.85 6.68
CA SER A 232 -9.02 25.03 6.48
C SER A 232 -7.81 24.74 5.59
N THR A 233 -7.34 25.77 4.90
CA THR A 233 -6.09 25.76 4.13
C THR A 233 -5.04 26.56 4.89
N TYR A 234 -3.82 26.04 4.95
CA TYR A 234 -2.65 26.72 5.52
C TYR A 234 -1.58 26.81 4.42
N PRO A 235 -1.27 28.01 3.92
CA PRO A 235 -0.24 28.20 2.91
C PRO A 235 1.17 27.97 3.46
#